data_AF-A0A6F8PNU7-F1
#
_entry.id   AF-A0A6F8PNU7-F1
#
_cell.length_a   1.000
_cell.length_b   1.000
_cell.length_c   1.000
_cell.angle_alpha   90.00
_cell.angle_beta   90.00
_cell.angle_gamma   90.00
#
_symmetry.space_group_name_H-M   'P 1'
#
loop_
_entity.id
_entity.type
_entity.pdbx_description
1 polymer ?
#
loop_
_entity_poly.entity_id
_entity_poly.type
_entity_poly.pdbx_seq_one_letter_code
_entity_poly.pdbx_strand_id
1 'polypeptide(L)'
;MNTPKAKFTWHYYLMAFGALMGLMALTLSAWSAAASALGFMVMSHPVLQLKGPTRFIFLALFAAFYYAAFPDPSVVQEMMKTAE
;
A
#
# COMPACT_ATOMS: atom_id res chain seq x y z
N MET A 1 23.14 -7.13 -26.04
CA MET A 1 22.02 -6.28 -25.61
C MET A 1 22.40 -5.58 -24.31
N ASN A 2 22.76 -4.30 -24.36
CA ASN A 2 22.96 -3.51 -23.15
C ASN A 2 21.60 -2.94 -22.74
N THR A 3 20.79 -3.78 -22.08
CA THR A 3 19.52 -3.32 -21.51
C THR A 3 19.85 -2.30 -20.42
N PRO A 4 19.41 -1.03 -20.55
CA PRO A 4 19.68 -0.04 -19.51
C PRO A 4 19.05 -0.53 -18.21
N LYS A 5 19.88 -0.70 -17.17
CA LYS A 5 19.45 -1.13 -15.83
C LYS A 5 18.26 -0.25 -15.41
N ALA A 6 17.15 -0.88 -15.02
CA ALA A 6 15.99 -0.15 -14.51
C ALA A 6 16.46 0.74 -13.35
N LYS A 7 16.32 2.05 -13.50
CA LYS A 7 16.69 3.01 -12.45
C LYS A 7 15.73 2.78 -11.30
N PHE A 8 16.20 2.15 -10.22
CA PHE A 8 15.45 1.98 -8.99
C PHE A 8 15.20 3.37 -8.37
N THR A 9 14.08 3.97 -8.73
CA THR A 9 13.61 5.23 -8.15
C THR A 9 12.81 4.95 -6.88
N TRP A 10 12.61 6.00 -6.08
CA TRP A 10 11.85 5.94 -4.84
C TRP A 10 10.42 5.36 -5.01
N HIS A 11 9.82 5.57 -6.18
CA HIS A 11 8.52 5.05 -6.59
C HIS A 11 8.41 3.52 -6.42
N TYR A 12 9.46 2.77 -6.77
CA TYR A 12 9.44 1.31 -6.66
C TYR A 12 9.43 0.84 -5.21
N TYR A 13 10.12 1.56 -4.30
CA TYR A 13 10.06 1.26 -2.87
C TYR A 13 8.66 1.51 -2.31
N LEU A 14 8.01 2.62 -2.70
CA LEU A 14 6.63 2.86 -2.29
C LEU A 14 5.64 1.87 -2.88
N MET A 15 5.82 1.45 -4.14
CA MET A 15 4.98 0.42 -4.73
C MET A 15 5.12 -0.90 -3.97
N ALA A 16 6.34 -1.32 -3.66
CA ALA A 16 6.59 -2.51 -2.84
C ALA A 16 5.97 -2.38 -1.44
N PHE A 17 6.04 -1.20 -0.83
CA PHE A 17 5.42 -0.92 0.45
C PHE A 17 3.89 -1.03 0.38
N GLY A 18 3.25 -0.43 -0.64
CA GLY A 18 1.82 -0.56 -0.87
C GLY A 18 1.40 -2.01 -1.15
N ALA A 19 2.21 -2.77 -1.88
CA ALA A 19 1.97 -4.20 -2.10
C ALA A 19 2.03 -5.00 -0.80
N LEU A 20 3.03 -4.75 0.06
CA LEU A 20 3.15 -5.38 1.38
C LEU A 20 1.96 -5.06 2.29
N MET A 21 1.55 -3.78 2.34
CA MET A 21 0.35 -3.35 3.05
C MET A 21 -0.91 -4.07 2.53
N GLY A 22 -1.04 -4.18 1.20
CA GLY A 22 -2.17 -4.88 0.58
C GLY A 22 -2.21 -6.35 0.97
N LEU A 23 -1.06 -7.03 0.94
CA LEU A 23 -0.96 -8.43 1.36
C LEU A 23 -1.35 -8.61 2.84
N MET A 24 -0.87 -7.75 3.74
CA MET A 24 -1.27 -7.78 5.15
C MET A 24 -2.77 -7.57 5.35
N ALA A 25 -3.37 -6.62 4.62
CA ALA A 25 -4.81 -6.40 4.70
C ALA A 25 -5.60 -7.61 4.17
N LEU A 26 -5.12 -8.24 3.09
CA LEU A 26 -5.74 -9.44 2.52
C LEU A 26 -5.65 -10.65 3.45
N THR A 27 -4.54 -10.84 4.17
CA THR A 27 -4.43 -11.95 5.15
C THR A 27 -5.45 -11.84 6.28
N LEU A 28 -5.89 -10.61 6.59
CA LEU A 28 -6.91 -10.33 7.59
C LEU A 28 -8.31 -10.15 6.99
N SER A 29 -8.49 -10.38 5.69
CA SER A 29 -9.75 -10.10 4.96
C SER A 29 -10.26 -8.66 5.13
N ALA A 30 -9.37 -7.70 5.40
CA ALA A 30 -9.67 -6.29 5.58
C ALA A 30 -9.77 -5.58 4.23
N TRP A 31 -10.87 -5.80 3.50
CA TRP A 31 -11.05 -5.35 2.11
C TRP A 31 -10.89 -3.84 1.91
N SER A 32 -11.38 -3.02 2.85
CA SER A 32 -11.26 -1.56 2.79
C SER A 32 -9.81 -1.08 2.94
N ALA A 33 -9.03 -1.74 3.80
CA ALA A 33 -7.60 -1.49 3.94
C ALA A 33 -6.85 -1.99 2.70
N ALA A 34 -7.21 -3.17 2.16
CA ALA A 34 -6.61 -3.69 0.94
C ALA A 34 -6.80 -2.75 -0.25
N ALA A 35 -8.02 -2.23 -0.46
CA ALA A 35 -8.30 -1.24 -1.49
C ALA A 35 -7.48 0.05 -1.31
N SER A 36 -7.33 0.52 -0.06
CA SER A 36 -6.53 1.71 0.25
C SER A 36 -5.04 1.49 -0.04
N ALA A 37 -4.50 0.31 0.28
CA ALA A 37 -3.11 -0.07 -0.03
C ALA A 37 -2.85 -0.18 -1.54
N LEU A 38 -3.81 -0.75 -2.29
CA LEU A 38 -3.73 -0.79 -3.75
C LEU A 38 -3.77 0.62 -4.36
N GLY A 39 -4.63 1.50 -3.84
CA GLY A 39 -4.65 2.92 -4.21
C GLY A 39 -3.29 3.60 -3.98
N PHE A 40 -2.69 3.39 -2.82
CA PHE A 40 -1.35 3.89 -2.49
C PHE A 40 -0.28 3.37 -3.47
N MET A 41 -0.30 2.06 -3.75
CA MET A 41 0.62 1.41 -4.69
C MET A 41 0.49 2.01 -6.10
N VAL A 42 -0.75 2.17 -6.59
CA VAL A 42 -1.01 2.75 -7.90
C VAL A 42 -0.54 4.21 -7.97
N MET A 43 -0.82 5.03 -6.95
CA MET A 43 -0.39 6.43 -6.92
C MET A 43 1.14 6.58 -6.90
N SER A 44 1.84 5.58 -6.38
CA SER A 44 3.30 5.48 -6.38
C SER A 44 3.88 5.12 -7.75
N HIS A 45 3.06 4.71 -8.72
CA HIS A 45 3.52 4.27 -10.01
C HIS A 45 4.21 5.41 -10.79
N PRO A 46 5.44 5.20 -11.33
CA PRO A 46 6.24 6.27 -11.93
C PRO A 46 5.64 6.84 -13.21
N VAL A 47 4.75 6.11 -13.89
CA VAL A 47 4.09 6.57 -15.14
C VAL A 47 2.98 7.58 -14.87
N LEU A 48 2.41 7.64 -13.66
CA LEU A 48 1.38 8.64 -13.37
C LEU A 48 2.03 10.03 -13.32
N GLN A 49 1.57 10.94 -14.18
CA GLN A 49 2.08 12.31 -14.25
C GLN A 49 1.41 13.24 -13.23
N LEU A 50 1.14 12.75 -12.02
CA LEU A 50 0.63 13.59 -10.95
C LEU A 50 1.72 14.60 -10.56
N LYS A 51 1.38 15.89 -10.59
CA LYS A 51 2.26 16.95 -10.09
C LYS A 51 2.65 16.62 -8.65
N GLY A 52 3.92 16.80 -8.30
CA GLY A 52 4.51 16.37 -7.02
C GLY A 52 3.60 16.58 -5.80
N PRO A 53 3.09 17.80 -5.55
CA PRO A 53 2.21 18.08 -4.40
C PRO A 53 0.93 17.24 -4.40
N THR A 54 0.27 17.13 -5.56
CA THR A 54 -0.95 16.34 -5.73
C THR A 54 -0.71 14.87 -5.43
N ARG A 55 0.42 14.30 -5.89
CA ARG A 55 0.78 12.91 -5.57
C ARG A 55 0.98 12.71 -4.07
N PHE A 56 1.71 13.59 -3.39
CA PHE A 56 1.94 13.46 -1.95
C PHE A 56 0.64 13.55 -1.14
N ILE A 57 -0.29 14.43 -1.56
CA ILE A 57 -1.61 14.52 -0.94
C ILE A 57 -2.38 13.19 -1.09
N PHE A 58 -2.41 12.60 -2.29
CA PHE A 58 -3.08 11.31 -2.50
C PHE A 58 -2.41 10.18 -1.73
N LEU A 59 -1.08 10.12 -1.69
CA LEU A 59 -0.35 9.12 -0.91
C LEU A 59 -0.67 9.23 0.59
N ALA A 60 -0.68 10.45 1.14
CA ALA A 60 -1.04 10.69 2.53
C ALA A 60 -2.51 10.31 2.80
N LEU A 61 -3.42 10.63 1.88
CA LEU A 61 -4.83 10.30 1.99
C LEU A 61 -5.05 8.77 2.01
N PHE A 62 -4.45 8.03 1.06
CA PHE A 62 -4.56 6.58 1.04
C PHE A 62 -3.90 5.92 2.24
N ALA A 63 -2.80 6.48 2.76
CA ALA A 63 -2.18 6.01 4.00
C ALA A 63 -3.10 6.23 5.21
N ALA A 64 -3.77 7.39 5.31
CA ALA A 64 -4.73 7.67 6.37
C ALA A 64 -5.97 6.76 6.29
N PHE A 65 -6.49 6.52 5.08
CA PHE A 65 -7.59 5.58 4.86
C PHE A 65 -7.18 4.15 5.19
N TYR A 66 -5.96 3.74 4.83
CA TYR A 66 -5.44 2.44 5.24
C TYR A 66 -5.39 2.32 6.76
N TYR A 67 -4.81 3.30 7.45
CA TYR A 67 -4.73 3.31 8.92
C TYR A 67 -6.10 3.22 9.58
N ALA A 68 -7.07 4.01 9.12
CA ALA A 68 -8.43 4.02 9.66
C ALA A 68 -9.23 2.74 9.33
N ALA A 69 -8.94 2.09 8.21
CA ALA A 69 -9.62 0.88 7.77
C ALA A 69 -8.94 -0.42 8.25
N PHE A 70 -7.73 -0.34 8.77
CA PHE A 70 -7.00 -1.52 9.25
C PHE A 70 -7.59 -1.99 10.58
N PRO A 71 -7.77 -3.31 10.79
CA PRO A 71 -8.37 -3.82 12.03
C PRO A 71 -7.55 -3.45 13.27
N ASP A 72 -8.24 -3.21 14.38
CA ASP A 72 -7.59 -2.97 15.66
C ASP A 72 -6.69 -4.14 16.08
N PRO A 73 -5.57 -3.89 16.79
CA PRO A 73 -4.63 -4.94 17.18
C PRO A 73 -5.28 -6.11 17.95
N SER A 74 -6.32 -5.84 18.75
CA SER A 74 -7.06 -6.88 19.48
C SER A 74 -7.78 -7.85 18.54
N VAL A 75 -8.43 -7.33 17.50
CA VAL A 75 -9.12 -8.15 16.47
C VAL A 75 -8.11 -8.99 15.71
N VAL A 76 -6.97 -8.42 15.35
CA VAL A 76 -5.89 -9.15 14.67
C VAL A 76 -5.39 -10.31 15.54
N GLN A 77 -5.15 -10.08 16.83
CA GLN A 77 -4.72 -11.12 17.76
C GLN A 77 -5.76 -12.24 17.90
N GLU A 78 -7.05 -11.90 17.93
CA GLU A 78 -8.14 -12.88 18.00
C GLU A 78 -8.22 -13.73 16.72
N MET A 79 -8.10 -13.11 15.55
CA MET A 79 -8.05 -13.82 14.27
C MET A 79 -6.83 -14.76 14.18
N MET A 80 -5.67 -14.34 14.71
CA MET A 80 -4.48 -15.19 14.76
C MET A 80 -4.64 -16.40 15.69
N LYS A 81 -5.28 -16.21 16.86
CA LYS A 81 -5.58 -17.32 17.79
C LYS A 81 -6.57 -18.33 17.23
N THR A 82 -7.46 -17.89 16.33
CA THR A 82 -8.47 -18.75 15.69
C THR A 82 -7.89 -19.54 14.51
N ALA A 83 -6.68 -19.20 14.05
CA ALA A 83 -6.00 -19.85 12.94
C ALA A 83 -5.04 -20.99 13.38
N GLU A 84 -4.83 -21.19 14.69
CA GLU A 84 -4.17 -22.37 15.29
C GLU A 84 -5.17 -23.51 15.50
#